data_AF-A0AA88QV35-F1
#
_entry.id   AF-A0AA88QV35-F1
#
_cell.length_a   1.000
_cell.length_b   1.000
_cell.length_c   1.000
_cell.angle_alpha   90.00
_cell.angle_beta   90.00
_cell.angle_gamma   90.00
#
_symmetry.space_group_name_H-M   'P 1'
#
loop_
_entity.id
_entity.type
_entity.pdbx_description
1 polymer ?
#
loop_
_entity_poly.entity_id
_entity_poly.type
_entity_poly.pdbx_seq_one_letter_code
_entity_poly.pdbx_strand_id
1 'polypeptide(L)'
;MKQVAGKLKLELAQFAELEAFAQFASDLDKATQNQLARGQRLRELLKQSQSAPLAVEEQIMTIYTGTNGYLDSLEIGQFQEIISSTKTFTEEAEALL
;
A
#
# COMPACT_ATOMS: atom_id res chain seq x y z
N MET A 1 -2.76 -0.82 -14.70
CA MET A 1 -3.64 -0.25 -13.65
C MET A 1 -4.84 -1.11 -13.24
N LYS A 2 -5.77 -1.49 -14.16
CA LYS A 2 -7.04 -2.19 -13.82
C LYS A 2 -6.88 -3.42 -12.91
N GLN A 3 -5.91 -4.29 -13.21
CA GLN A 3 -5.68 -5.52 -12.44
C GLN A 3 -5.28 -5.25 -10.99
N VAL A 4 -4.42 -4.25 -10.78
CA VAL A 4 -3.88 -3.94 -9.44
C VAL A 4 -4.87 -3.10 -8.63
N ALA A 5 -5.50 -2.12 -9.26
CA ALA A 5 -6.48 -1.25 -8.61
C ALA A 5 -7.77 -1.99 -8.20
N GLY A 6 -8.19 -3.01 -8.97
CA GLY A 6 -9.36 -3.82 -8.63
C GLY A 6 -9.18 -4.61 -7.34
N LYS A 7 -8.02 -5.24 -7.17
CA LYS A 7 -7.65 -5.97 -5.95
C LYS A 7 -7.54 -5.04 -4.75
N LEU A 8 -6.85 -3.89 -4.92
CA LEU A 8 -6.71 -2.88 -3.87
C LEU A 8 -8.05 -2.39 -3.33
N LYS A 9 -9.02 -2.11 -4.23
CA LYS A 9 -10.34 -1.62 -3.82
C LYS A 9 -11.08 -2.63 -2.93
N LEU A 10 -11.01 -3.91 -3.26
CA LEU A 10 -11.65 -4.97 -2.48
C LEU A 10 -10.97 -5.14 -1.12
N GLU A 11 -9.64 -5.14 -1.08
CA GLU A 11 -8.88 -5.26 0.17
C GLU A 11 -9.14 -4.09 1.13
N LEU A 12 -9.18 -2.85 0.62
CA LEU A 12 -9.48 -1.68 1.45
C LEU A 12 -10.94 -1.64 1.92
N ALA A 13 -11.89 -2.14 1.13
CA ALA A 13 -13.28 -2.27 1.56
C ALA A 13 -13.40 -3.27 2.72
N GLN A 14 -12.79 -4.46 2.57
CA GLN A 14 -12.78 -5.48 3.62
C GLN A 14 -12.08 -4.98 4.89
N PHE A 15 -10.96 -4.25 4.74
CA PHE A 15 -10.26 -3.62 5.84
C PHE A 15 -11.13 -2.61 6.59
N ALA A 16 -11.88 -1.76 5.90
CA ALA A 16 -12.75 -0.77 6.55
C ALA A 16 -13.85 -1.45 7.38
N GLU A 17 -14.41 -2.56 6.90
CA GLU A 17 -15.37 -3.37 7.66
C GLU A 17 -14.73 -4.01 8.90
N LEU A 18 -13.56 -4.62 8.75
CA LEU A 18 -12.81 -5.24 9.84
C LEU A 18 -12.35 -4.23 10.89
N GLU A 19 -11.91 -3.04 10.47
CA GLU A 19 -11.45 -1.96 11.34
C GLU A 19 -12.57 -1.45 12.25
N ALA A 20 -13.77 -1.29 11.70
CA ALA A 20 -14.95 -0.91 12.47
C ALA A 20 -15.36 -2.00 13.48
N PHE A 21 -15.29 -3.28 13.09
CA PHE A 21 -15.62 -4.40 13.98
C PHE A 21 -14.57 -4.58 15.09
N ALA A 22 -13.30 -4.41 14.77
CA ALA A 22 -12.17 -4.56 15.68
C ALA A 22 -12.20 -3.57 16.86
N GLN A 23 -12.87 -2.42 16.71
CA GLN A 23 -13.06 -1.46 17.80
C GLN A 23 -13.91 -2.01 18.97
N PHE A 24 -14.70 -3.05 18.72
CA PHE A 24 -15.61 -3.63 19.71
C PHE A 24 -15.18 -5.01 20.22
N ALA A 25 -14.09 -5.58 19.69
CA ALA A 25 -13.60 -6.90 20.05
C ALA A 25 -12.36 -6.79 20.97
N SER A 26 -12.34 -7.57 22.06
CA SER A 26 -11.20 -7.59 22.99
C SER A 26 -10.04 -8.45 22.50
N ASP A 27 -10.35 -9.56 21.82
CA ASP A 27 -9.37 -10.50 21.30
C ASP A 27 -9.64 -10.76 19.82
N LEU A 28 -8.66 -10.40 19.01
CA LEU A 28 -8.65 -10.69 17.58
C LEU A 28 -7.71 -11.85 17.31
N ASP A 29 -8.15 -12.80 16.49
CA ASP A 29 -7.30 -13.87 16.02
C ASP A 29 -6.17 -13.31 15.14
N LYS A 30 -5.08 -14.07 15.01
CA LYS A 30 -3.88 -13.63 14.28
C LYS A 30 -4.17 -13.29 12.81
N ALA A 31 -5.13 -13.96 12.17
CA ALA A 31 -5.45 -13.68 10.78
C ALA A 31 -6.10 -12.30 10.64
N THR A 32 -7.03 -11.95 11.52
CA THR A 32 -7.65 -10.62 11.58
C THR A 32 -6.63 -9.53 11.89
N GLN A 33 -5.72 -9.76 12.85
CA GLN A 33 -4.65 -8.81 13.16
C GLN A 33 -3.77 -8.52 11.93
N ASN A 34 -3.40 -9.57 11.18
CA ASN A 34 -2.60 -9.41 9.97
C ASN A 34 -3.35 -8.64 8.87
N GLN A 35 -4.66 -8.90 8.70
CA GLN A 35 -5.48 -8.17 7.72
C GLN A 35 -5.61 -6.68 8.07
N LEU A 36 -5.82 -6.35 9.34
CA LEU A 36 -5.85 -4.97 9.82
C LEU A 36 -4.50 -4.28 9.59
N ALA A 37 -3.41 -4.96 9.95
CA ALA A 37 -2.06 -4.44 9.79
C ALA A 37 -1.70 -4.18 8.31
N ARG A 38 -2.17 -5.03 7.39
CA ARG A 38 -2.01 -4.83 5.95
C ARG A 38 -2.89 -3.68 5.44
N GLY A 39 -4.15 -3.61 5.85
CA GLY A 39 -5.05 -2.53 5.43
C GLY A 39 -4.57 -1.14 5.87
N GLN A 40 -4.01 -1.03 7.08
CA GLN A 40 -3.36 0.19 7.55
C GLN A 40 -2.16 0.58 6.67
N ARG A 41 -1.31 -0.38 6.33
CA ARG A 41 -0.17 -0.18 5.41
C ARG A 41 -0.64 0.31 4.03
N LEU A 42 -1.66 -0.34 3.45
CA LEU A 42 -2.22 0.06 2.17
C LEU A 42 -2.77 1.48 2.19
N ARG A 43 -3.42 1.91 3.29
CA ARG A 43 -3.87 3.31 3.44
C ARG A 43 -2.69 4.28 3.51
N GLU A 44 -1.63 3.95 4.24
CA GLU A 44 -0.45 4.82 4.32
C GLU A 44 0.22 5.00 2.97
N LEU A 45 0.34 3.92 2.21
CA LEU A 45 0.98 3.88 0.91
C LEU A 45 0.25 4.74 -0.15
N LEU A 46 -1.03 5.04 0.07
CA LEU A 46 -1.81 5.94 -0.78
C LEU A 46 -1.64 7.43 -0.42
N LYS A 47 -0.92 7.77 0.66
CA LYS A 47 -0.65 9.16 1.02
C LYS A 47 0.42 9.74 0.10
N GLN A 48 0.11 10.90 -0.47
CA GLN A 48 1.00 11.64 -1.35
C GLN A 48 1.24 13.04 -0.80
N SER A 49 2.49 13.50 -0.91
CA SER A 49 2.85 14.89 -0.61
C SER A 49 2.24 15.82 -1.66
N GLN A 50 1.90 17.05 -1.25
CA GLN A 50 1.39 18.05 -2.17
C GLN A 50 2.41 18.36 -3.27
N SER A 51 1.93 18.53 -4.51
CA SER A 51 2.77 18.86 -5.67
C SER A 51 3.81 17.79 -6.05
N ALA A 52 3.64 16.55 -5.59
CA ALA A 52 4.47 15.41 -5.96
C ALA A 52 3.65 14.36 -6.72
N PRO A 53 3.30 14.60 -8.00
CA PRO A 53 2.58 13.61 -8.80
C PRO A 53 3.47 12.38 -9.05
N LEU A 54 2.83 11.21 -9.06
CA LEU A 54 3.45 9.95 -9.45
C LEU A 54 3.02 9.59 -10.87
N ALA A 55 3.95 9.10 -11.68
CA ALA A 55 3.65 8.55 -13.00
C ALA A 55 2.83 7.25 -12.89
N VAL A 56 2.23 6.79 -14.00
CA VAL A 56 1.30 5.65 -13.95
C VAL A 56 2.03 4.35 -13.58
N GLU A 57 3.24 4.16 -14.10
CA GLU A 57 4.14 3.06 -13.82
C GLU A 57 4.56 3.02 -12.36
N GLU A 58 4.90 4.17 -11.78
CA GLU A 58 5.23 4.32 -10.35
C GLU A 58 4.03 3.95 -9.47
N GLN A 59 2.84 4.43 -9.83
CA GLN A 59 1.60 4.08 -9.13
C GLN A 59 1.32 2.57 -9.20
N ILE A 60 1.54 1.95 -10.36
CA ILE A 60 1.36 0.51 -10.55
C ILE A 60 2.34 -0.27 -9.66
N MET A 61 3.63 0.07 -9.65
CA MET A 61 4.63 -0.60 -8.82
C MET A 61 4.32 -0.43 -7.32
N THR A 62 3.98 0.78 -6.91
CA THR A 62 3.63 1.13 -5.52
C THR A 62 2.44 0.30 -5.05
N ILE A 63 1.36 0.24 -5.83
CA ILE A 63 0.17 -0.53 -5.45
C ILE A 63 0.45 -2.04 -5.50
N TYR A 64 1.24 -2.51 -6.46
CA TYR A 64 1.57 -3.93 -6.61
C TYR A 64 2.41 -4.47 -5.45
N THR A 65 3.40 -3.70 -4.98
CA THR A 65 4.24 -4.10 -3.85
C THR A 65 3.44 -4.16 -2.54
N GLY A 66 2.54 -3.19 -2.32
CA GLY A 66 1.62 -3.20 -1.18
C GLY A 66 0.62 -4.37 -1.21
N THR A 67 -0.09 -4.57 -2.32
CA THR A 67 -1.15 -5.60 -2.42
C THR A 67 -0.65 -7.04 -2.44
N ASN A 68 0.64 -7.28 -2.69
CA ASN A 68 1.26 -8.60 -2.62
C ASN A 68 2.03 -8.86 -1.32
N GLY A 69 2.01 -7.91 -0.38
CA GLY A 69 2.62 -8.09 0.94
C GLY A 69 4.14 -7.96 0.97
N TYR A 70 4.77 -7.41 -0.07
CA TYR A 70 6.23 -7.17 -0.08
C TYR A 70 6.66 -6.10 0.92
N LEU A 71 5.70 -5.33 1.44
CA LEU A 71 5.92 -4.27 2.43
C LEU A 71 5.47 -4.69 3.85
N ASP A 72 5.04 -5.94 4.05
CA ASP A 72 4.50 -6.40 5.33
C ASP A 72 5.58 -6.44 6.44
N SER A 73 6.84 -6.71 6.07
CA SER A 73 7.99 -6.75 7.00
C SER A 73 8.54 -5.38 7.38
N LEU A 74 8.05 -4.32 6.75
CA LEU A 74 8.57 -2.97 6.91
C LEU A 74 7.71 -2.14 7.86
N GLU A 75 8.34 -1.17 8.49
CA GLU A 75 7.65 -0.19 9.32
C GLU A 75 6.99 0.89 8.45
N ILE A 76 5.83 1.37 8.89
CA ILE A 76 5.01 2.35 8.16
C ILE A 76 5.80 3.63 7.85
N GLY A 77 6.71 4.04 8.74
CA GLY A 77 7.57 5.22 8.54
C GLY A 77 8.52 5.11 7.35
N GLN A 78 8.81 3.89 6.86
CA GLN A 78 9.72 3.64 5.75
C GLN A 78 9.05 3.74 4.38
N PHE A 79 7.72 3.90 4.32
CA PHE A 79 6.98 3.81 3.06
C PHE A 79 7.25 4.99 2.12
N GLN A 80 7.44 6.19 2.67
CA GLN A 80 7.76 7.37 1.86
C GLN A 80 9.14 7.22 1.19
N GLU A 81 10.10 6.63 1.91
CA GLU A 81 11.43 6.35 1.36
C GLU A 81 11.34 5.34 0.19
N ILE A 82 10.51 4.31 0.31
CA ILE A 82 10.29 3.33 -0.76
C ILE A 82 9.61 3.93 -1.99
N ILE A 83 8.61 4.79 -1.79
CA ILE A 83 7.95 5.46 -2.92
C ILE A 83 8.97 6.35 -3.64
N SER A 84 9.82 7.06 -2.89
CA SER A 84 10.88 7.89 -3.48
C SER A 84 11.93 7.08 -4.23
N SER A 85 12.37 5.93 -3.68
CA SER A 85 13.35 5.08 -4.35
C SER A 85 12.78 4.39 -5.59
N THR A 86 11.51 3.99 -5.56
CA THR A 86 10.81 3.43 -6.73
C THR A 86 10.75 4.45 -7.86
N LYS A 87 10.47 5.72 -7.53
CA LYS A 87 10.47 6.83 -8.48
C LYS A 87 11.85 7.05 -9.12
N THR A 88 12.92 7.10 -8.31
CA THR A 88 14.28 7.23 -8.84
C THR A 88 14.63 6.06 -9.77
N PHE A 89 14.27 4.83 -9.39
CA PHE A 89 14.52 3.65 -10.24
C PHE A 89 13.77 3.71 -11.58
N THR A 90 12.52 4.18 -11.60
CA THR A 90 11.76 4.32 -12.84
C THR A 90 12.30 5.43 -13.73
N GLU A 91 12.71 6.57 -13.15
CA GLU A 91 13.35 7.67 -13.89
C GLU A 91 14.68 7.23 -14.53
N GLU A 92 15.50 6.46 -13.81
CA GLU A 92 16.75 5.89 -14.34
C GLU A 92 16.50 4.87 -15.46
N ALA A 93 15.48 4.02 -15.31
CA ALA A 93 15.12 3.03 -16.31
C ALA A 93 14.60 3.69 -17.60
N GLU A 94 13.85 4.78 -17.49
CA GLU A 94 13.38 5.56 -18.65
C GLU A 94 14.54 6.25 -19.36
N ALA A 95 15.55 6.75 -18.63
CA ALA A 95 16.73 7.40 -19.21
C ALA A 95 17.66 6.45 -19.99
N LEU A 96 17.52 5.12 -19.79
CA LEU A 96 18.30 4.09 -20.47
C LEU A 96 17.64 3.58 -21.77
N LEU A 97 16.38 3.94 -22.03
CA LEU A 97 15.60 3.55 -23.21
C LEU A 97 15.60 4.65 -24.29
#